data_AF-A0A1I7EAS3-F1
#
_entry.id   AF-A0A1I7EAS3-F1
#
_cell.length_a   1.000
_cell.length_b   1.000
_cell.length_c   1.000
_cell.angle_alpha   90.00
_cell.angle_beta   90.00
_cell.angle_gamma   90.00
#
_symmetry.space_group_name_H-M   'P 1'
#
loop_
_entity.id
_entity.type
_entity.pdbx_description
1 polymer ?
#
loop_
_entity_poly.entity_id
_entity_poly.type
_entity_poly.pdbx_seq_one_letter_code
_entity_poly.pdbx_strand_id
1 'polypeptide(L)'
;MNVTRRSTFAGAAALIATAGAAKAEPAMSPAFQAVADEFTASVAEYRAIDDCMTVLLNSLPEDVLFPVWRPTPKTRQDPAWSGTKFTDSDGVSSYFNRLISSHQNLIDQFGGEADNALVRGHRAEQNRLREYRDEGVAYLQEKSASRKASGLYELDERQEAASERACAAFTALLEYPCQSLDEVHTKARLMLSAPSAYGGELEISEARTLLRSILGAAS
;
A
#
# COMPACT_ATOMS: atom_id res chain seq x y z
N MET A 1 -21.84 27.86 -43.23
CA MET A 1 -21.38 28.19 -44.60
C MET A 1 -20.15 27.33 -44.92
N ASN A 2 -20.17 26.69 -46.10
CA ASN A 2 -19.11 25.95 -46.82
C ASN A 2 -18.48 24.72 -46.10
N VAL A 3 -18.65 23.46 -46.53
CA VAL A 3 -18.47 22.79 -47.86
C VAL A 3 -17.01 22.72 -48.33
N THR A 4 -16.37 21.57 -48.00
CA THR A 4 -15.67 20.62 -48.91
C THR A 4 -14.43 21.05 -49.71
N ARG A 5 -13.35 20.21 -49.64
CA ARG A 5 -12.60 19.51 -50.74
C ARG A 5 -11.17 19.18 -50.27
N ARG A 6 -10.77 17.91 -50.09
CA ARG A 6 -10.21 16.94 -51.07
C ARG A 6 -9.13 17.52 -52.00
N SER A 7 -7.89 17.04 -51.89
CA SER A 7 -7.19 16.30 -52.96
C SER A 7 -5.84 15.72 -52.52
N THR A 8 -5.69 14.45 -52.88
CA THR A 8 -4.53 13.55 -52.90
C THR A 8 -3.35 14.03 -53.76
N PHE A 9 -2.13 13.61 -53.40
CA PHE A 9 -1.14 13.18 -54.38
C PHE A 9 -0.56 11.82 -53.98
N ALA A 10 -0.85 10.83 -54.81
CA ALA A 10 -0.20 9.54 -54.83
C ALA A 10 1.19 9.69 -55.43
N GLY A 11 2.19 9.11 -54.77
CA GLY A 11 3.51 8.85 -55.33
C GLY A 11 3.77 7.35 -55.25
N ALA A 12 3.39 6.64 -56.31
CA ALA A 12 3.74 5.24 -56.49
C ALA A 12 5.22 5.15 -56.87
N ALA A 13 6.05 4.62 -55.98
CA ALA A 13 7.39 4.15 -56.31
C ALA A 13 7.35 2.62 -56.38
N ALA A 14 7.63 2.13 -57.58
CA ALA A 14 7.53 0.74 -57.99
C ALA A 14 8.46 -0.19 -57.20
N LEU A 15 7.95 -1.40 -56.95
CA LEU A 15 8.69 -2.57 -56.49
C LEU A 15 9.91 -2.85 -57.38
N ILE A 16 11.09 -2.94 -56.77
CA ILE A 16 12.13 -3.86 -57.24
C ILE A 16 11.99 -5.11 -56.38
N ALA A 17 11.43 -6.15 -57.00
CA ALA A 17 11.36 -7.48 -56.44
C ALA A 17 12.76 -8.10 -56.40
N THR A 18 13.44 -8.00 -55.27
CA THR A 18 14.42 -9.02 -54.88
C THR A 18 13.64 -10.13 -54.17
N ALA A 19 13.37 -11.21 -54.89
CA ALA A 19 13.00 -12.49 -54.30
C ALA A 19 14.21 -13.06 -53.55
N GLY A 20 14.55 -12.42 -52.42
CA GLY A 20 15.18 -13.11 -51.31
C GLY A 20 14.06 -13.81 -50.57
N ALA A 21 14.18 -15.11 -50.31
CA ALA A 21 13.32 -15.78 -49.36
C ALA A 21 13.46 -15.02 -48.03
N ALA A 22 12.53 -14.11 -47.76
CA ALA A 22 12.30 -13.60 -46.42
C ALA A 22 11.89 -14.83 -45.63
N LYS A 23 12.87 -15.44 -44.98
CA LYS A 23 12.66 -16.34 -43.86
C LYS A 23 11.67 -15.57 -42.99
N ALA A 24 10.41 -16.01 -42.95
CA ALA A 24 9.47 -15.46 -42.01
C ALA A 24 10.20 -15.51 -40.66
N GLU A 25 10.44 -14.36 -40.04
CA GLU A 25 10.91 -14.33 -38.66
C GLU A 25 10.03 -15.32 -37.90
N PRO A 26 10.60 -16.24 -37.12
CA PRO A 26 9.79 -17.16 -36.35
C PRO A 26 8.98 -16.30 -35.39
N ALA A 27 7.73 -16.02 -35.77
CA ALA A 27 6.80 -15.30 -34.92
C ALA A 27 6.77 -16.01 -33.58
N MET A 28 6.85 -15.25 -32.50
CA MET A 28 6.76 -15.79 -31.14
C MET A 28 5.56 -16.73 -31.04
N SER A 29 5.73 -17.83 -30.31
CA SER A 29 4.62 -18.76 -30.12
C SER A 29 3.44 -18.02 -29.48
N PRO A 30 2.19 -18.26 -29.94
CA PRO A 30 1.01 -17.61 -29.34
C PRO A 30 0.89 -17.85 -27.84
N ALA A 31 1.40 -18.99 -27.35
CA ALA A 31 1.42 -19.32 -25.94
C ALA A 31 2.48 -18.51 -25.16
N PHE A 32 3.67 -18.27 -25.71
CA PHE A 32 4.65 -17.36 -25.09
C PHE A 32 4.11 -15.92 -25.06
N GLN A 33 3.51 -15.47 -26.16
CA GLN A 33 2.93 -14.13 -26.24
C GLN A 33 1.87 -13.92 -25.16
N ALA A 34 1.00 -14.91 -24.90
CA ALA A 34 0.01 -14.83 -23.84
C ALA A 34 0.64 -14.68 -22.43
N VAL A 35 1.72 -15.40 -22.14
CA VAL A 35 2.44 -15.28 -20.85
C VAL A 35 3.13 -13.92 -20.73
N ALA A 36 3.74 -13.44 -21.82
CA ALA A 36 4.38 -12.13 -21.88
C ALA A 36 3.36 -10.98 -21.71
N ASP A 37 2.18 -11.10 -22.32
CA ASP A 37 1.10 -10.13 -22.22
C ASP A 37 0.51 -10.10 -20.81
N GLU A 38 0.28 -11.27 -20.18
CA GLU A 38 -0.21 -11.35 -18.80
C GLU A 38 0.79 -10.70 -17.83
N PHE A 39 2.09 -11.00 -17.95
CA PHE A 39 3.12 -10.36 -17.12
C PHE A 39 3.16 -8.84 -17.32
N THR A 40 3.07 -8.38 -18.57
CA THR A 40 3.05 -6.94 -18.87
C THR A 40 1.83 -6.27 -18.26
N ALA A 41 0.65 -6.89 -18.37
CA ALA A 41 -0.59 -6.38 -17.80
C ALA A 41 -0.55 -6.35 -16.27
N SER A 42 -0.08 -7.41 -15.62
CA SER A 42 0.00 -7.48 -14.15
C SER A 42 0.99 -6.47 -13.58
N VAL A 43 2.14 -6.24 -14.25
CA VAL A 43 3.10 -5.21 -13.83
C VAL A 43 2.52 -3.81 -13.99
N ALA A 44 1.79 -3.55 -15.08
CA ALA A 44 1.14 -2.26 -15.30
C ALA A 44 0.02 -2.00 -14.26
N GLU A 45 -0.77 -3.02 -13.93
CA GLU A 45 -1.80 -2.96 -12.88
C GLU A 45 -1.18 -2.68 -11.51
N TYR A 46 -0.15 -3.44 -11.12
CA TYR A 46 0.56 -3.23 -9.85
C TYR A 46 1.10 -1.81 -9.74
N ARG A 47 1.80 -1.31 -10.77
CA ARG A 47 2.34 0.07 -10.77
C ARG A 47 1.25 1.12 -10.67
N ALA A 48 0.14 0.96 -11.38
CA ALA A 48 -0.97 1.91 -11.30
C ALA A 48 -1.58 1.97 -9.89
N ILE A 49 -1.67 0.83 -9.21
CA ILE A 49 -2.15 0.76 -7.83
C ILE A 49 -1.13 1.34 -6.85
N ASP A 50 0.17 1.03 -7.03
CA ASP A 50 1.27 1.57 -6.22
C ASP A 50 1.39 3.10 -6.33
N ASP A 51 1.23 3.64 -7.55
CA ASP A 51 1.15 5.08 -7.79
C ASP A 51 -0.07 5.69 -7.08
N CYS A 52 -1.23 5.04 -7.15
CA CYS A 52 -2.43 5.47 -6.44
C CYS A 52 -2.23 5.45 -4.91
N MET A 53 -1.58 4.42 -4.38
CA MET A 53 -1.26 4.29 -2.96
C MET A 53 -0.34 5.43 -2.51
N THR A 54 0.70 5.70 -3.30
CA THR A 54 1.62 6.82 -3.06
C THR A 54 0.89 8.16 -3.06
N VAL A 55 -0.01 8.41 -4.02
CA VAL A 55 -0.81 9.64 -4.06
C VAL A 55 -1.73 9.75 -2.84
N LEU A 56 -2.41 8.65 -2.47
CA LEU A 56 -3.32 8.65 -1.32
C LEU A 56 -2.56 8.93 -0.02
N LEU A 57 -1.46 8.23 0.24
CA LEU A 57 -0.61 8.42 1.42
C LEU A 57 -0.08 9.86 1.52
N ASN A 58 0.28 10.48 0.39
CA ASN A 58 0.74 11.87 0.37
C ASN A 58 -0.40 12.89 0.51
N SER A 59 -1.65 12.50 0.23
CA SER A 59 -2.82 13.38 0.33
C SER A 59 -3.44 13.41 1.73
N LEU A 60 -3.22 12.36 2.52
CA LEU A 60 -3.79 12.23 3.86
C LEU A 60 -2.95 13.02 4.88
N PRO A 61 -3.61 13.76 5.79
CA PRO A 61 -2.91 14.39 6.91
C PRO A 61 -2.14 13.36 7.76
N GLU A 62 -0.96 13.73 8.25
CA GLU A 62 -0.11 12.86 9.08
C GLU A 62 -0.86 12.36 10.33
N ASP A 63 -1.70 13.20 10.92
CA ASP A 63 -2.51 12.88 12.10
C ASP A 63 -3.69 11.94 11.82
N VAL A 64 -4.00 11.67 10.53
CA VAL A 64 -4.93 10.61 10.11
C VAL A 64 -4.19 9.29 9.90
N LEU A 65 -2.99 9.33 9.31
CA LEU A 65 -2.17 8.14 9.09
C LEU A 65 -1.62 7.59 10.41
N PHE A 66 -1.13 8.48 11.27
CA PHE A 66 -0.48 8.17 12.54
C PHE A 66 -1.13 9.00 13.65
N PRO A 67 -2.38 8.69 14.03
CA PRO A 67 -3.08 9.45 15.04
C PRO A 67 -2.35 9.34 16.37
N VAL A 68 -1.99 10.50 16.93
CA VAL A 68 -1.42 10.60 18.27
C VAL A 68 -2.21 11.64 19.03
N TRP A 69 -2.83 11.21 20.12
CA TRP A 69 -3.44 12.12 21.08
C TRP A 69 -2.53 12.32 22.28
N ARG A 70 -2.46 13.56 22.76
CA ARG A 70 -1.74 13.94 23.97
C ARG A 70 -2.67 14.78 24.84
N PRO A 71 -2.76 14.50 26.16
CA PRO A 71 -3.52 15.35 27.06
C PRO A 71 -2.92 16.75 27.04
N THR A 72 -3.68 17.76 26.63
CA THR A 72 -3.21 19.14 26.70
C THR A 72 -3.34 19.62 28.16
N PRO A 73 -2.24 20.06 28.80
CA PRO A 73 -2.33 20.60 30.14
C PRO A 73 -3.29 21.79 30.19
N LYS A 74 -4.37 21.71 30.97
CA LYS A 74 -5.28 22.84 31.22
C LYS A 74 -4.71 23.76 32.32
N THR A 75 -3.81 23.26 33.18
CA THR A 75 -3.12 24.10 34.19
C THR A 75 -1.61 23.84 34.24
N ARG A 76 -0.84 24.86 34.68
CA ARG A 76 0.63 24.74 34.88
C ARG A 76 1.03 23.69 35.93
N GLN A 77 0.07 23.20 36.72
CA GLN A 77 0.26 22.20 37.76
C GLN A 77 -0.18 20.79 37.31
N ASP A 78 -0.40 20.59 36.00
CA ASP A 78 -0.87 19.28 35.54
C ASP A 78 0.21 18.21 35.77
N PRO A 79 -0.16 17.09 36.41
CA PRO A 79 0.79 16.11 36.93
C PRO A 79 1.45 15.29 35.82
N ALA A 80 2.30 14.34 36.22
CA ALA A 80 3.14 13.51 35.34
C ALA A 80 2.40 12.78 34.20
N TRP A 81 1.07 12.59 34.30
CA TRP A 81 0.28 11.99 33.21
C TRP A 81 0.15 12.90 31.99
N SER A 82 0.40 14.21 32.11
CA SER A 82 0.31 15.18 31.00
C SER A 82 1.37 14.98 29.90
N GLY A 83 2.43 14.21 30.16
CA GLY A 83 3.45 13.85 29.16
C GLY A 83 3.13 12.57 28.37
N THR A 84 2.01 11.91 28.64
CA THR A 84 1.65 10.66 27.97
C THR A 84 1.12 10.90 26.55
N LYS A 85 1.31 9.90 25.68
CA LYS A 85 0.87 9.91 24.30
C LYS A 85 0.16 8.59 24.01
N PHE A 86 -0.93 8.68 23.26
CA PHE A 86 -1.76 7.53 22.94
C PHE A 86 -2.00 7.47 21.44
N THR A 87 -1.96 6.25 20.92
CA THR A 87 -2.16 5.95 19.49
C THR A 87 -3.51 5.28 19.22
N ASP A 88 -4.19 4.83 20.26
CA ASP A 88 -5.48 4.14 20.19
C ASP A 88 -6.40 4.49 21.38
N SER A 89 -7.71 4.38 21.16
CA SER A 89 -8.73 4.76 22.16
C SER A 89 -8.76 3.83 23.37
N ASP A 90 -8.35 2.59 23.21
CA ASP A 90 -8.37 1.59 24.28
C ASP A 90 -7.27 1.86 25.31
N GLY A 91 -6.10 2.27 24.83
CA GLY A 91 -4.97 2.75 25.63
C GLY A 91 -5.33 3.99 26.43
N VAL A 92 -6.01 4.96 25.83
CA VAL A 92 -6.56 6.13 26.56
C VAL A 92 -7.51 5.66 27.65
N SER A 93 -8.51 4.86 27.28
CA SER A 93 -9.54 4.37 28.21
C SER A 93 -8.93 3.63 29.39
N SER A 94 -8.05 2.67 29.12
CA SER A 94 -7.37 1.86 30.14
C SER A 94 -6.53 2.71 31.08
N TYR A 95 -5.72 3.62 30.52
CA TYR A 95 -4.82 4.46 31.31
C TYR A 95 -5.59 5.39 32.26
N PHE A 96 -6.59 6.13 31.76
CA PHE A 96 -7.35 7.07 32.57
C PHE A 96 -8.30 6.35 33.54
N ASN A 97 -8.91 5.22 33.16
CA ASN A 97 -9.73 4.45 34.08
C ASN A 97 -8.91 3.93 35.27
N ARG A 98 -7.65 3.53 35.05
CA ARG A 98 -6.74 3.16 36.15
C ARG A 98 -6.50 4.33 37.12
N LEU A 99 -6.28 5.53 36.61
CA LEU A 99 -6.10 6.72 37.45
C LEU A 99 -7.38 7.09 38.21
N ILE A 100 -8.53 7.06 37.53
CA ILE A 100 -9.85 7.32 38.13
C ILE A 100 -10.13 6.34 39.27
N SER A 101 -9.85 5.05 39.07
CA SER A 101 -9.99 4.01 40.10
C SER A 101 -9.03 4.22 41.28
N SER A 102 -7.80 4.68 41.03
CA SER A 102 -6.87 5.04 42.10
C SER A 102 -7.43 6.15 42.99
N HIS A 103 -8.00 7.20 42.38
CA HIS A 103 -8.67 8.27 43.13
C HIS A 103 -9.94 7.78 43.85
N GLN A 104 -10.66 6.82 43.28
CA GLN A 104 -11.83 6.22 43.94
C GLN A 104 -11.41 5.51 45.22
N ASN A 105 -10.37 4.69 45.14
CA ASN A 105 -9.83 3.97 46.30
C ASN A 105 -9.39 4.94 47.42
N LEU A 106 -8.81 6.09 47.07
CA LEU A 106 -8.46 7.13 48.05
C LEU A 106 -9.71 7.74 48.70
N ILE A 107 -10.73 8.07 47.91
CA ILE A 107 -12.02 8.58 48.45
C ILE A 107 -12.63 7.58 49.43
N ASP A 108 -12.62 6.30 49.09
CA ASP A 108 -13.18 5.23 49.92
C ASP A 108 -12.39 5.09 51.23
N GLN A 109 -11.05 5.22 51.20
CA GLN A 109 -10.19 5.22 52.39
C GLN A 109 -10.45 6.40 53.33
N PHE A 110 -10.86 7.56 52.80
CA PHE A 110 -11.24 8.74 53.60
C PHE A 110 -12.70 8.73 54.07
N GLY A 111 -13.40 7.60 53.91
CA GLY A 111 -14.76 7.40 54.43
C GLY A 111 -15.88 7.80 53.49
N GLY A 112 -15.62 8.02 52.18
CA GLY A 112 -16.57 8.07 51.06
C GLY A 112 -17.61 9.22 51.07
N GLU A 113 -18.33 9.37 52.18
CA GLU A 113 -19.38 10.34 52.49
C GLU A 113 -18.86 11.57 53.25
N ALA A 114 -17.61 11.51 53.74
CA ALA A 114 -16.99 12.64 54.43
C ALA A 114 -16.77 13.82 53.46
N ASP A 115 -17.51 14.91 53.62
CA ASP A 115 -17.36 16.13 52.82
C ASP A 115 -16.18 17.00 53.33
N ASN A 116 -15.00 16.40 53.36
CA ASN A 116 -13.77 17.09 53.66
C ASN A 116 -13.09 17.58 52.37
N ALA A 117 -12.20 18.57 52.51
CA ALA A 117 -11.54 19.20 51.37
C ALA A 117 -10.73 18.22 50.50
N LEU A 118 -10.19 17.14 51.09
CA LEU A 118 -9.42 16.11 50.38
C LEU A 118 -10.32 15.25 49.48
N VAL A 119 -11.47 14.79 49.99
CA VAL A 119 -12.46 14.03 49.21
C VAL A 119 -13.00 14.87 48.06
N ARG A 120 -13.30 16.16 48.28
CA ARG A 120 -13.71 17.07 47.21
C ARG A 120 -12.63 17.23 46.14
N GLY A 121 -11.36 17.37 46.55
CA GLY A 121 -10.23 17.46 45.63
C GLY A 121 -10.09 16.22 44.75
N HIS A 122 -10.17 15.02 45.32
CA HIS A 122 -10.11 13.78 44.54
C HIS A 122 -11.31 13.59 43.60
N ARG A 123 -12.52 13.98 44.00
CA ARG A 123 -13.70 13.95 43.12
C ARG A 123 -13.56 14.92 41.94
N ALA A 124 -13.03 16.12 42.19
CA ALA A 124 -12.73 17.09 41.13
C ALA A 124 -11.69 16.55 40.14
N GLU A 125 -10.62 15.92 40.65
CA GLU A 125 -9.61 15.30 39.80
C GLU A 125 -10.17 14.11 39.01
N GLN A 126 -11.01 13.26 39.59
CA GLN A 126 -11.69 12.20 38.83
C GLN A 126 -12.52 12.74 37.67
N ASN A 127 -13.27 13.83 37.87
CA ASN A 127 -14.05 14.45 36.80
C ASN A 127 -13.13 14.97 35.69
N ARG A 128 -12.03 15.62 36.06
CA ARG A 128 -11.02 16.08 35.10
C ARG A 128 -10.40 14.93 34.31
N LEU A 129 -10.05 13.83 34.97
CA LEU A 129 -9.52 12.62 34.31
C LEU A 129 -10.55 11.99 33.36
N ARG A 130 -11.85 12.03 33.69
CA ARG A 130 -12.92 11.58 32.80
C ARG A 130 -13.02 12.46 31.55
N GLU A 131 -12.96 13.79 31.70
CA GLU A 131 -12.94 14.70 30.56
C GLU A 131 -11.79 14.39 29.60
N TYR A 132 -10.56 14.23 30.12
CA TYR A 132 -9.41 13.88 29.29
C TYR A 132 -9.55 12.53 28.60
N ARG A 133 -10.08 11.53 29.32
CA ARG A 133 -10.37 10.21 28.73
C ARG A 133 -11.32 10.36 27.55
N ASP A 134 -12.44 11.04 27.77
CA ASP A 134 -13.52 11.14 26.79
C ASP A 134 -13.07 11.96 25.57
N GLU A 135 -12.29 13.04 25.78
CA GLU A 135 -11.66 13.82 24.71
C GLU A 135 -10.69 12.98 23.87
N GLY A 136 -9.79 12.23 24.52
CA GLY A 136 -8.81 11.41 23.82
C GLY A 136 -9.42 10.23 23.08
N VAL A 137 -10.44 9.59 23.67
CA VAL A 137 -11.22 8.53 23.00
C VAL A 137 -11.94 9.09 21.78
N ALA A 138 -12.64 10.21 21.91
CA ALA A 138 -13.36 10.83 20.81
C ALA A 138 -12.42 11.22 19.66
N TYR A 139 -11.29 11.86 19.97
CA TYR A 139 -10.28 12.23 18.97
C TYR A 139 -9.75 11.00 18.22
N LEU A 140 -9.32 9.95 18.93
CA LEU A 140 -8.72 8.78 18.29
C LEU A 140 -9.75 7.96 17.50
N GLN A 141 -11.01 7.94 17.94
CA GLN A 141 -12.11 7.32 17.18
C GLN A 141 -12.43 8.11 15.91
N GLU A 142 -12.47 9.45 15.98
CA GLU A 142 -12.66 10.31 14.80
C GLU A 142 -11.54 10.10 13.77
N LYS A 143 -10.28 10.06 14.21
CA LYS A 143 -9.14 9.81 13.30
C LYS A 143 -9.15 8.41 12.73
N SER A 144 -9.49 7.40 13.53
CA SER A 144 -9.68 6.02 13.05
C SER A 144 -10.79 5.93 12.00
N ALA A 145 -11.92 6.59 12.23
CA ALA A 145 -13.01 6.68 11.26
C ALA A 145 -12.59 7.41 9.98
N SER A 146 -11.83 8.49 10.09
CA SER A 146 -11.28 9.24 8.95
C SER A 146 -10.33 8.38 8.13
N ARG A 147 -9.45 7.61 8.79
CA ARG A 147 -8.54 6.66 8.13
C ARG A 147 -9.33 5.56 7.43
N LYS A 148 -10.37 5.00 8.07
CA LYS A 148 -11.24 4.00 7.45
C LYS A 148 -11.98 4.55 6.23
N ALA A 149 -12.48 5.78 6.31
CA ALA A 149 -13.19 6.43 5.20
C ALA A 149 -12.28 6.83 4.02
N SER A 150 -10.95 6.82 4.21
CA SER A 150 -10.00 7.23 3.17
C SER A 150 -9.85 6.23 2.01
N GLY A 151 -10.36 5.01 2.15
CA GLY A 151 -10.16 3.95 1.15
C GLY A 151 -8.77 3.30 1.22
N LEU A 152 -7.94 3.65 2.21
CA LEU A 152 -6.58 3.15 2.34
C LEU A 152 -6.54 1.63 2.53
N TYR A 153 -7.47 1.05 3.30
CA TYR A 153 -7.51 -0.39 3.55
C TYR A 153 -7.86 -1.16 2.27
N GLU A 154 -8.86 -0.70 1.53
CA GLU A 154 -9.27 -1.31 0.28
C GLU A 154 -8.19 -1.18 -0.79
N LEU A 155 -7.42 -0.09 -0.77
CA LEU A 155 -6.31 0.10 -1.69
C LEU A 155 -5.11 -0.80 -1.33
N ASP A 156 -4.86 -1.02 -0.04
CA ASP A 156 -3.82 -1.92 0.48
C ASP A 156 -4.11 -3.38 0.08
N GLU A 157 -5.35 -3.85 0.30
CA GLU A 157 -5.80 -5.18 -0.14
C GLU A 157 -5.66 -5.35 -1.67
N ARG A 158 -5.98 -4.31 -2.45
CA ARG A 158 -5.81 -4.34 -3.91
C ARG A 158 -4.35 -4.34 -4.34
N GLN A 159 -3.49 -3.64 -3.61
CA GLN A 159 -2.05 -3.62 -3.87
C GLN A 159 -1.44 -4.99 -3.61
N GLU A 160 -1.82 -5.65 -2.51
CA GLU A 160 -1.41 -7.02 -2.18
C GLU A 160 -1.86 -7.99 -3.27
N ALA A 161 -3.13 -7.96 -3.67
CA ALA A 161 -3.65 -8.84 -4.72
C ALA A 161 -2.98 -8.61 -6.09
N ALA A 162 -2.72 -7.36 -6.47
CA ALA A 162 -2.00 -7.03 -7.70
C ALA A 162 -0.54 -7.47 -7.63
N SER A 163 0.07 -7.39 -6.45
CA SER A 163 1.44 -7.86 -6.19
C SER A 163 1.53 -9.38 -6.37
N GLU A 164 0.61 -10.14 -5.75
CA GLU A 164 0.54 -11.59 -5.90
C GLU A 164 0.35 -12.01 -7.35
N ARG A 165 -0.50 -11.31 -8.10
CA ARG A 165 -0.72 -11.57 -9.53
C ARG A 165 0.53 -11.29 -10.36
N ALA A 166 1.23 -10.18 -10.09
CA ALA A 166 2.48 -9.86 -10.76
C ALA A 166 3.58 -10.89 -10.46
N CYS A 167 3.69 -11.35 -9.21
CA CYS A 167 4.55 -12.47 -8.82
C CYS A 167 4.24 -13.75 -9.63
N ALA A 168 2.97 -14.16 -9.65
CA ALA A 168 2.56 -15.37 -10.35
C ALA A 168 2.86 -15.29 -11.86
N ALA A 169 2.60 -14.14 -12.49
CA ALA A 169 2.92 -13.93 -13.90
C ALA A 169 4.44 -13.90 -14.16
N PHE A 170 5.23 -13.35 -13.23
CA PHE A 170 6.68 -13.40 -13.29
C PHE A 170 7.21 -14.84 -13.21
N THR A 171 6.71 -15.65 -12.27
CA THR A 171 7.05 -17.08 -12.16
C THR A 171 6.67 -17.84 -13.43
N ALA A 172 5.47 -17.60 -13.97
CA ALA A 172 5.04 -18.22 -15.22
C ALA A 172 5.97 -17.85 -16.40
N LEU A 173 6.37 -16.58 -16.51
CA LEU A 173 7.34 -16.12 -17.51
C LEU A 173 8.72 -16.77 -17.33
N LEU A 174 9.18 -16.90 -16.09
CA LEU A 174 10.43 -17.56 -15.71
C LEU A 174 10.45 -19.02 -16.17
N GLU A 175 9.39 -19.75 -15.87
CA GLU A 175 9.25 -21.19 -16.12
C GLU A 175 8.98 -21.54 -17.58
N TYR A 176 8.33 -20.64 -18.33
CA TYR A 176 7.90 -20.94 -19.70
C TYR A 176 9.08 -21.27 -20.62
N PRO A 177 9.15 -22.43 -21.27
CA PRO A 177 10.28 -22.78 -22.13
C PRO A 177 10.29 -21.93 -23.40
N CYS A 178 11.40 -21.24 -23.67
CA CYS A 178 11.58 -20.54 -24.95
C CYS A 178 11.80 -21.55 -26.08
N GLN A 179 11.28 -21.23 -27.26
CA GLN A 179 11.40 -22.00 -28.50
C GLN A 179 12.18 -21.24 -29.58
N SER A 180 12.45 -19.94 -29.37
CA SER A 180 13.23 -19.11 -30.28
C SER A 180 14.11 -18.10 -29.54
N LEU A 181 15.10 -17.55 -30.25
CA LEU A 181 15.92 -16.45 -29.73
C LEU A 181 15.10 -15.19 -29.45
N ASP A 182 14.07 -14.92 -30.26
CA ASP A 182 13.20 -13.75 -30.07
C ASP A 182 12.38 -13.86 -28.76
N GLU A 183 11.95 -15.06 -28.39
CA GLU A 183 11.32 -15.32 -27.09
C GLU A 183 12.32 -15.14 -25.94
N VAL A 184 13.58 -15.57 -26.11
CA VAL A 184 14.65 -15.34 -25.11
C VAL A 184 14.90 -13.83 -24.92
N HIS A 185 15.02 -13.07 -26.01
CA HIS A 185 15.21 -11.62 -25.95
C HIS A 185 14.02 -10.91 -25.30
N THR A 186 12.80 -11.31 -25.66
CA THR A 186 11.58 -10.74 -25.08
C THR A 186 11.47 -11.06 -23.60
N LYS A 187 11.72 -12.31 -23.19
CA LYS A 187 11.75 -12.71 -21.79
C LYS A 187 12.77 -11.88 -21.00
N ALA A 188 14.01 -11.79 -21.48
CA ALA A 188 15.06 -11.04 -20.80
C ALA A 188 14.67 -9.56 -20.61
N ARG A 189 14.10 -8.92 -21.63
CA ARG A 189 13.61 -7.54 -21.54
C ARG A 189 12.48 -7.39 -20.51
N LEU A 190 11.53 -8.31 -20.50
CA LEU A 190 10.42 -8.30 -19.56
C LEU A 190 10.92 -8.51 -18.11
N MET A 191 11.87 -9.41 -17.89
CA MET A 191 12.48 -9.59 -16.57
C MET A 191 13.16 -8.32 -16.05
N LEU A 192 13.84 -7.56 -16.91
CA LEU A 192 14.42 -6.26 -16.54
C LEU A 192 13.36 -5.19 -16.20
N SER A 193 12.13 -5.36 -16.68
CA SER A 193 11.02 -4.46 -16.39
C SER A 193 10.23 -4.84 -15.14
N ALA A 194 10.58 -5.95 -14.48
CA ALA A 194 9.95 -6.35 -13.22
C ALA A 194 10.13 -5.26 -12.16
N PRO A 195 9.06 -4.89 -11.42
CA PRO A 195 9.17 -4.01 -10.26
C PRO A 195 10.28 -4.48 -9.29
N SER A 196 10.95 -3.56 -8.61
CA SER A 196 12.07 -3.88 -7.69
C SER A 196 11.70 -4.84 -6.57
N ALA A 197 10.41 -4.93 -6.21
CA ALA A 197 9.86 -5.92 -5.30
C ALA A 197 10.03 -7.38 -5.79
N TYR A 198 10.21 -7.59 -7.10
CA TYR A 198 10.34 -8.91 -7.76
C TYR A 198 11.61 -9.04 -8.60
N GLY A 199 12.14 -7.91 -9.10
CA GLY A 199 13.32 -7.81 -9.96
C GLY A 199 14.63 -7.63 -9.20
N GLY A 200 14.70 -8.07 -7.94
CA GLY A 200 15.93 -8.11 -7.15
C GLY A 200 16.93 -9.14 -7.69
N GLU A 201 17.99 -9.44 -6.92
CA GLU A 201 18.84 -10.59 -7.24
C GLU A 201 18.00 -11.85 -7.26
N LEU A 202 17.93 -12.51 -8.43
CA LEU A 202 17.25 -13.81 -8.54
C LEU A 202 17.86 -14.79 -7.55
N GLU A 203 17.01 -15.50 -6.83
CA GLU A 203 17.49 -16.61 -6.01
C GLU A 203 18.15 -17.66 -6.91
N ILE A 204 19.07 -18.45 -6.35
CA ILE A 204 19.78 -19.52 -7.09
C ILE A 204 18.77 -20.50 -7.73
N SER A 205 17.63 -20.74 -7.08
CA SER A 205 16.50 -21.52 -7.60
C SER A 205 15.90 -20.91 -8.86
N GLU A 206 15.57 -19.61 -8.83
CA GLU A 206 14.98 -18.86 -9.93
C GLU A 206 15.95 -18.71 -11.10
N ALA A 207 17.21 -18.42 -10.82
CA ALA A 207 18.27 -18.37 -11.83
C ALA A 207 18.44 -19.73 -12.55
N ARG A 208 18.34 -20.85 -11.82
CA ARG A 208 18.34 -22.20 -12.43
C ARG A 208 17.11 -22.45 -13.28
N THR A 209 15.93 -22.02 -12.83
CA THR A 209 14.68 -22.12 -13.59
C THR A 209 14.77 -21.31 -14.90
N LEU A 210 15.29 -20.09 -14.84
CA LEU A 210 15.54 -19.24 -16.01
C LEU A 210 16.49 -19.92 -17.00
N LEU A 211 17.64 -20.40 -16.51
CA LEU A 211 18.64 -21.04 -17.36
C LEU A 211 18.06 -22.28 -18.04
N ARG A 212 17.27 -23.10 -17.33
CA ARG A 212 16.60 -24.27 -17.91
C ARG A 212 15.57 -23.89 -18.97
N SER A 213 14.78 -22.84 -18.74
CA SER A 213 13.74 -22.40 -19.68
C SER A 213 14.31 -21.75 -20.94
N ILE A 214 15.52 -21.17 -20.87
CA ILE A 214 16.25 -20.64 -22.04
C ILE A 214 17.01 -21.74 -22.79
N LEU A 215 17.64 -22.69 -22.09
CA LEU A 215 18.46 -23.75 -22.72
C LEU A 215 17.66 -24.69 -23.61
N GLY A 216 16.34 -24.84 -23.39
CA GLY A 216 15.45 -25.58 -24.29
C GLY A 216 15.32 -24.97 -25.69
N ALA A 217 15.67 -23.69 -25.88
CA ALA A 217 15.67 -23.01 -27.18
C ALA A 217 17.00 -23.16 -27.94
N ALA A 218 18.07 -23.62 -27.27
CA ALA A 218 19.44 -23.68 -27.80
C ALA A 218 19.85 -25.06 -28.35
N SER A 219 18.98 -26.06 -28.21
CA SER A 219 19.12 -27.44 -28.74
C SER A 219 18.34 -27.61 -30.03
#